data_AF-A0A524EGX6-F1
#
_entry.id   AF-A0A524EGX6-F1
#
_cell.length_a   1.000
_cell.length_b   1.000
_cell.length_c   1.000
_cell.angle_alpha   90.00
_cell.angle_beta   90.00
_cell.angle_gamma   90.00
#
_symmetry.space_group_name_H-M   'P 1'
#
loop_
_entity.id
_entity.type
_entity.pdbx_description
1 polymer ?
#
loop_
_entity_poly.entity_id
_entity_poly.type
_entity_poly.pdbx_seq_one_letter_code
_entity_poly.pdbx_strand_id
1 'polypeptide(L)'
;MVDKRLHKTPGKVDWDEKHPDKFRGDVEETGIGFMGYDWSSKDDQFKVYLHYDQLYYWKYGEVSRLGKGFIDGEFWGTKCPKCGDKFFPPRVNCWNLDDNLEKTEWIELKQEGIVHTYTIAGWSGKSSLKRLPFVLAYVIVDGCKTAIANELRNIEPWDAEFGMPVKVVWKPKDERQGTVTDWWFEPADGWEPTVGDTPEKERIKELCAPVYEWVESMK
;
A
#
# COMPACT_ATOMS: atom_id res chain seq x y z
N MET A 1 -34.21 9.54 -7.96
CA MET A 1 -33.51 9.79 -9.25
C MET A 1 -32.06 9.33 -9.08
N VAL A 2 -31.54 8.48 -9.96
CA VAL A 2 -30.12 8.11 -9.95
C VAL A 2 -29.38 9.16 -10.75
N ASP A 3 -28.44 9.89 -10.12
CA ASP A 3 -27.58 10.83 -10.84
C ASP A 3 -26.65 10.03 -11.77
N LYS A 4 -26.75 10.28 -13.08
CA LYS A 4 -25.96 9.57 -14.09
C LYS A 4 -24.45 9.83 -13.98
N ARG A 5 -24.04 10.86 -13.24
CA ARG A 5 -22.64 11.20 -12.99
C ARG A 5 -22.04 10.40 -11.83
N LEU A 6 -22.88 9.80 -10.98
CA LEU A 6 -22.40 8.99 -9.85
C LEU A 6 -22.06 7.57 -10.31
N HIS A 7 -20.91 7.08 -9.84
CA HIS A 7 -20.53 5.68 -10.00
C HIS A 7 -21.60 4.77 -9.37
N LYS A 8 -21.93 3.67 -10.06
CA LYS A 8 -22.93 2.72 -9.58
C LYS A 8 -22.32 1.90 -8.44
N THR A 9 -22.73 2.16 -7.21
CA THR A 9 -22.45 1.26 -6.08
C THR A 9 -23.56 0.20 -6.01
N PRO A 10 -23.23 -1.09 -6.13
CA PRO A 10 -24.24 -2.14 -6.01
C PRO A 10 -24.87 -2.12 -4.60
N GLY A 11 -26.21 -2.12 -4.54
CA GLY A 11 -26.94 -2.10 -3.27
C GLY A 11 -26.77 -3.40 -2.48
N LYS A 12 -27.16 -4.53 -3.08
CA LYS A 12 -26.93 -5.88 -2.54
C LYS A 12 -25.99 -6.63 -3.47
N VAL A 13 -24.99 -7.30 -2.88
CA VAL A 13 -24.04 -8.17 -3.57
C VAL A 13 -24.07 -9.50 -2.85
N ASP A 14 -24.23 -10.59 -3.58
CA ASP A 14 -24.02 -11.93 -3.07
C ASP A 14 -22.52 -12.22 -3.17
N TRP A 15 -21.92 -12.67 -2.07
CA TRP A 15 -20.47 -12.86 -1.97
C TRP A 15 -20.13 -14.34 -2.03
N ASP A 16 -19.38 -14.74 -3.07
CA ASP A 16 -18.94 -16.12 -3.28
C ASP A 16 -17.85 -16.54 -2.28
N GLU A 17 -16.92 -15.62 -1.99
CA GLU A 17 -15.86 -15.81 -1.00
C GLU A 17 -16.16 -14.97 0.25
N LYS A 18 -16.21 -15.61 1.43
CA LYS A 18 -16.46 -14.96 2.72
C LYS A 18 -15.41 -15.38 3.72
N HIS A 19 -14.69 -14.38 4.26
CA HIS A 19 -13.71 -14.59 5.33
C HIS A 19 -13.91 -13.62 6.53
N PRO A 20 -15.15 -13.42 7.02
CA PRO A 20 -15.43 -12.41 8.05
C PRO A 20 -14.67 -12.67 9.36
N ASP A 21 -14.37 -13.93 9.66
CA ASP A 21 -13.79 -14.33 10.95
C ASP A 21 -12.25 -14.36 10.92
N LYS A 22 -11.62 -14.55 9.75
CA LYS A 22 -10.15 -14.57 9.61
C LYS A 22 -9.50 -13.26 10.04
N PHE A 23 -10.20 -12.14 9.83
CA PHE A 23 -9.71 -10.81 10.22
C PHE A 23 -9.85 -10.54 11.72
N ARG A 24 -10.91 -11.06 12.34
CA ARG A 24 -11.27 -10.75 13.73
C ARG A 24 -10.52 -11.60 14.75
N GLY A 25 -10.09 -12.80 14.37
CA GLY A 25 -9.56 -13.78 15.32
C GLY A 25 -10.60 -14.06 16.41
N ASP A 26 -10.17 -14.03 17.67
CA ASP A 26 -11.02 -14.28 18.84
C ASP A 26 -11.60 -12.99 19.47
N VAL A 27 -11.56 -11.85 18.78
CA VAL A 27 -12.09 -10.59 19.31
C VAL A 27 -13.62 -10.65 19.38
N GLU A 28 -14.16 -10.64 20.60
CA GLU A 28 -15.60 -10.54 20.86
C GLU A 28 -16.05 -9.07 20.77
N GLU A 29 -16.94 -8.75 19.82
CA GLU A 29 -17.55 -7.42 19.73
C GLU A 29 -18.51 -7.22 20.92
N THR A 30 -18.06 -6.57 21.99
CA THR A 30 -18.90 -6.30 23.17
C THR A 30 -19.91 -5.17 22.96
N GLY A 31 -19.98 -4.61 21.75
CA GLY A 31 -20.75 -3.40 21.46
C GLY A 31 -20.11 -2.15 22.07
N ILE A 32 -20.89 -1.10 22.29
CA ILE A 32 -20.37 0.14 22.85
C ILE A 32 -20.40 0.11 24.39
N GLY A 33 -19.32 -0.36 25.00
CA GLY A 33 -19.03 -0.23 26.42
C GLY A 33 -18.36 1.10 26.74
N PHE A 34 -19.14 2.19 26.75
CA PHE A 34 -18.57 3.54 26.68
C PHE A 34 -17.62 3.93 27.82
N MET A 35 -17.88 3.55 29.07
CA MET A 35 -17.11 4.10 30.18
C MET A 35 -16.98 3.14 31.36
N GLY A 36 -15.74 2.85 31.75
CA GLY A 36 -15.38 2.40 33.09
C GLY A 36 -14.69 3.53 33.86
N TYR A 37 -14.58 3.42 35.18
CA TYR A 37 -13.80 4.37 35.95
C TYR A 37 -13.11 3.70 37.15
N ASP A 38 -11.96 4.24 37.52
CA ASP A 38 -11.31 4.01 38.82
C ASP A 38 -11.34 5.29 39.64
N TRP A 39 -11.44 5.14 40.95
CA TRP A 39 -11.33 6.22 41.93
C TRP A 39 -10.23 5.91 42.95
N SER A 40 -9.34 6.87 43.19
CA SER A 40 -8.40 6.83 44.32
C SER A 40 -8.80 7.89 45.34
N SER A 41 -9.32 7.45 46.49
CA SER A 41 -9.60 8.35 47.62
C SER A 41 -8.34 8.86 48.32
N LYS A 42 -7.20 8.16 48.14
CA LYS A 42 -5.92 8.55 48.72
C LYS A 42 -5.33 9.75 47.99
N ASP A 43 -5.46 9.76 46.67
CA ASP A 43 -4.86 10.78 45.80
C ASP A 43 -5.90 11.77 45.24
N ASP A 44 -7.18 11.58 45.60
CA ASP A 44 -8.34 12.37 45.13
C ASP A 44 -8.43 12.41 43.59
N GLN A 45 -8.21 11.26 42.94
CA GLN A 45 -8.13 11.14 41.48
C GLN A 45 -9.25 10.25 40.91
N PHE A 46 -9.86 10.71 39.82
CA PHE A 46 -10.87 9.98 39.05
C PHE A 46 -10.35 9.68 37.64
N LYS A 47 -10.20 8.39 37.31
CA LYS A 47 -9.67 7.92 36.02
C LYS A 47 -10.79 7.27 35.23
N VAL A 48 -11.00 7.70 34.00
CA VAL A 48 -12.03 7.15 33.10
C VAL A 48 -11.37 6.33 32.01
N TYR A 49 -11.94 5.16 31.73
CA TYR A 49 -11.56 4.29 30.62
C TYR A 49 -12.66 4.31 29.58
N LEU A 50 -12.29 4.51 28.33
CA LEU A 50 -13.17 4.38 27.17
C LEU A 50 -12.70 3.17 26.37
N HIS A 51 -13.51 2.11 26.33
CA HIS A 51 -13.28 0.97 25.42
C HIS A 51 -14.24 1.12 24.24
N TYR A 52 -13.72 1.32 23.03
CA TYR A 52 -14.53 1.36 21.82
C TYR A 52 -13.91 0.43 20.77
N ASP A 53 -14.64 -0.63 20.41
CA ASP A 53 -14.30 -1.49 19.29
C ASP A 53 -15.07 -0.99 18.06
N GLN A 54 -14.35 -0.50 17.04
CA GLN A 54 -14.95 0.01 15.81
C GLN A 54 -14.54 -0.86 14.62
N LEU A 55 -15.48 -1.64 14.11
CA LEU A 55 -15.34 -2.31 12.83
C LEU A 55 -15.93 -1.44 11.71
N TYR A 56 -15.10 -1.07 10.75
CA TYR A 56 -15.52 -0.33 9.56
C TYR A 56 -15.28 -1.17 8.31
N TYR A 57 -16.31 -1.22 7.46
CA TYR A 57 -16.25 -1.89 6.16
C TYR A 57 -16.17 -0.82 5.08
N TRP A 58 -15.21 -0.95 4.17
CA TRP A 58 -15.17 -0.17 2.95
C TRP A 58 -15.20 -1.08 1.72
N LYS A 59 -15.74 -0.56 0.63
CA LYS A 59 -15.77 -1.25 -0.67
C LYS A 59 -14.85 -0.49 -1.62
N TYR A 60 -14.03 -1.20 -2.39
CA TYR A 60 -13.29 -0.61 -3.51
C TYR A 60 -14.21 -0.21 -4.68
N GLY A 61 -15.49 -0.58 -4.65
CA GLY A 61 -16.47 -0.14 -5.64
C GLY A 61 -16.12 -0.63 -7.05
N GLU A 62 -16.16 0.25 -8.05
CA GLU A 62 -15.85 -0.12 -9.45
C GLU A 62 -14.38 -0.53 -9.66
N VAL A 63 -13.47 -0.25 -8.70
CA VAL A 63 -12.07 -0.71 -8.76
C VAL A 63 -11.80 -1.99 -7.96
N SER A 64 -12.83 -2.72 -7.53
CA SER A 64 -12.68 -3.93 -6.69
C SER A 64 -11.85 -5.05 -7.31
N ARG A 65 -11.73 -5.10 -8.65
CA ARG A 65 -10.85 -6.08 -9.32
C ARG A 65 -9.39 -5.92 -8.91
N LEU A 66 -8.95 -4.73 -8.50
CA LEU A 66 -7.60 -4.49 -7.97
C LEU A 66 -7.32 -5.39 -6.75
N GLY A 67 -8.23 -5.37 -5.77
CA GLY A 67 -8.07 -6.14 -4.54
C GLY A 67 -8.12 -7.65 -4.80
N LYS A 68 -9.01 -8.12 -5.69
CA LYS A 68 -9.03 -9.54 -6.09
C LYS A 68 -7.75 -9.95 -6.80
N GLY A 69 -7.23 -9.10 -7.70
CA GLY A 69 -5.94 -9.30 -8.36
C GLY A 69 -4.82 -9.46 -7.34
N PHE A 70 -4.78 -8.62 -6.30
CA PHE A 70 -3.77 -8.74 -5.25
C PHE A 70 -3.83 -10.07 -4.50
N ILE A 71 -5.02 -10.62 -4.26
CA ILE A 71 -5.16 -11.98 -3.69
C ILE A 71 -4.60 -13.04 -4.66
N ASP A 72 -4.93 -12.91 -5.95
CA ASP A 72 -4.53 -13.87 -6.97
C ASP A 72 -3.04 -13.79 -7.35
N GLY A 73 -2.36 -12.69 -6.99
CA GLY A 73 -0.97 -12.42 -7.37
C GLY A 73 -0.85 -11.84 -8.77
N GLU A 74 -1.85 -11.08 -9.18
CA GLU A 74 -1.98 -10.45 -10.49
C GLU A 74 -2.09 -8.93 -10.34
N PHE A 75 -1.49 -8.19 -11.27
CA PHE A 75 -1.66 -6.74 -11.35
C PHE A 75 -2.71 -6.39 -12.39
N TRP A 76 -3.82 -5.82 -11.93
CA TRP A 76 -4.89 -5.31 -12.78
C TRP A 76 -4.89 -3.79 -12.79
N GLY A 77 -4.74 -3.22 -13.98
CA GLY A 77 -4.88 -1.80 -14.26
C GLY A 77 -6.07 -1.52 -15.16
N THR A 78 -6.21 -0.27 -15.58
CA THR A 78 -7.18 0.11 -16.61
C THR A 78 -6.54 0.87 -17.76
N LYS A 79 -7.11 0.75 -18.95
CA LYS A 79 -6.66 1.44 -20.16
C LYS A 79 -7.78 2.28 -20.75
N CYS A 80 -7.48 3.52 -21.12
CA CYS A 80 -8.41 4.34 -21.89
C CYS A 80 -8.50 3.81 -23.33
N PRO A 81 -9.70 3.46 -23.85
CA PRO A 81 -9.84 2.97 -25.22
C PRO A 81 -9.59 4.07 -26.27
N LYS A 82 -9.68 5.35 -25.88
CA LYS A 82 -9.53 6.49 -26.79
C LYS A 82 -8.09 6.96 -26.97
N CYS A 83 -7.39 7.30 -25.88
CA CYS A 83 -5.99 7.76 -25.94
C CYS A 83 -4.96 6.65 -25.73
N GLY A 84 -5.37 5.48 -25.23
CA GLY A 84 -4.47 4.36 -24.99
C GLY A 84 -3.66 4.42 -23.68
N ASP A 85 -3.77 5.50 -22.90
CA ASP A 85 -3.12 5.60 -21.58
C ASP A 85 -3.53 4.44 -20.67
N LYS A 86 -2.55 3.81 -20.01
CA LYS A 86 -2.72 2.77 -18.99
C LYS A 86 -2.58 3.38 -17.58
N PHE A 87 -3.34 2.89 -16.61
CA PHE A 87 -3.37 3.41 -15.25
C PHE A 87 -3.17 2.31 -14.22
N PHE A 88 -2.25 2.57 -13.28
CA PHE A 88 -2.04 1.78 -12.08
C PHE A 88 -1.60 2.72 -10.94
N PRO A 89 -2.34 2.83 -9.82
CA PRO A 89 -3.63 2.19 -9.54
C PRO A 89 -4.71 2.48 -10.59
N PRO A 90 -5.66 1.54 -10.81
CA PRO A 90 -6.69 1.69 -11.84
C PRO A 90 -7.61 2.87 -11.55
N ARG A 91 -8.03 3.55 -12.62
CA ARG A 91 -9.09 4.57 -12.58
C ARG A 91 -10.31 4.04 -13.29
N VAL A 92 -11.52 4.48 -12.92
CA VAL A 92 -12.73 4.13 -13.66
C VAL A 92 -12.80 4.89 -14.99
N ASN A 93 -12.42 6.17 -14.95
CA ASN A 93 -12.47 7.09 -16.09
C ASN A 93 -11.08 7.64 -16.39
N CYS A 94 -10.85 8.01 -17.66
CA CYS A 94 -9.65 8.71 -18.09
C CYS A 94 -9.51 10.05 -17.36
N TRP A 95 -8.27 10.53 -17.21
CA TRP A 95 -7.99 11.87 -16.68
C TRP A 95 -8.05 12.96 -17.76
N ASN A 96 -7.89 12.57 -19.02
CA ASN A 96 -7.82 13.48 -20.14
C ASN A 96 -9.21 14.05 -20.47
N LEU A 97 -9.32 15.38 -20.44
CA LEU A 97 -10.55 16.11 -20.75
C LEU A 97 -10.90 16.02 -22.24
N ASP A 98 -9.91 15.90 -23.12
CA ASP A 98 -10.13 15.74 -24.57
C ASP A 98 -10.75 14.37 -24.89
N ASP A 99 -10.56 13.41 -23.99
CA ASP A 99 -11.22 12.11 -24.03
C ASP A 99 -12.65 12.14 -23.48
N ASN A 100 -13.12 13.30 -23.03
CA ASN A 100 -14.41 13.46 -22.34
C ASN A 100 -14.55 12.48 -21.15
N LEU A 101 -13.45 12.27 -20.42
CA LEU A 101 -13.39 11.36 -19.26
C LEU A 101 -13.88 9.94 -19.61
N GLU A 102 -13.49 9.42 -20.77
CA GLU A 102 -13.92 8.11 -21.28
C GLU A 102 -13.78 6.99 -20.23
N LYS A 103 -14.75 6.08 -20.20
CA LYS A 103 -14.68 4.95 -19.27
C LYS A 103 -13.56 4.01 -19.71
N THR A 104 -12.68 3.68 -18.77
CA THR A 104 -11.52 2.81 -19.04
C THR A 104 -11.90 1.34 -18.94
N GLU A 105 -11.12 0.49 -19.60
CA GLU A 105 -11.31 -0.95 -19.66
C GLU A 105 -10.23 -1.66 -18.85
N TRP A 106 -10.59 -2.76 -18.19
CA TRP A 106 -9.64 -3.55 -17.41
C TRP A 106 -8.62 -4.24 -18.29
N ILE A 107 -7.35 -4.16 -17.88
CA ILE A 107 -6.24 -4.87 -18.50
C ILE A 107 -5.37 -5.52 -17.43
N GLU A 108 -4.84 -6.69 -17.75
CA GLU A 108 -3.78 -7.30 -16.95
C GLU A 108 -2.46 -6.58 -17.27
N LEU A 109 -1.69 -6.26 -16.25
CA LEU A 109 -0.41 -5.58 -16.36
C LEU A 109 0.71 -6.57 -16.12
N LYS A 110 1.84 -6.30 -16.75
CA LYS A 110 3.09 -6.97 -16.39
C LYS A 110 3.52 -6.60 -14.97
N GLN A 111 4.22 -7.52 -14.33
CA GLN A 111 4.69 -7.41 -12.96
C GLN A 111 6.12 -6.86 -12.87
N GLU A 112 6.40 -5.86 -13.71
CA GLU A 112 7.68 -5.17 -13.87
C GLU A 112 7.47 -3.67 -13.95
N GLY A 113 8.48 -2.89 -13.59
CA GLY A 113 8.38 -1.43 -13.65
C GLY A 113 9.72 -0.74 -13.56
N ILE A 114 9.66 0.59 -13.60
CA ILE A 114 10.82 1.48 -13.49
C ILE A 114 10.62 2.43 -12.31
N VAL A 115 11.62 2.58 -11.45
CA VAL A 115 11.58 3.57 -10.36
C VAL A 115 11.53 4.97 -10.96
N HIS A 116 10.43 5.68 -10.70
CA HIS A 116 10.23 7.06 -11.13
C HIS A 116 10.81 8.06 -10.13
N THR A 117 10.62 7.80 -8.83
CA THR A 117 11.22 8.56 -7.73
C THR A 117 11.19 7.73 -6.46
N TYR A 118 11.98 8.08 -5.44
CA TYR A 118 12.02 7.37 -4.17
C TYR A 118 12.42 8.29 -3.02
N THR A 119 12.24 7.80 -1.80
CA THR A 119 12.73 8.41 -0.58
C THR A 119 13.23 7.33 0.37
N ILE A 120 14.22 7.68 1.20
CA ILE A 120 14.71 6.83 2.28
C ILE A 120 13.95 7.21 3.55
N ALA A 121 13.09 6.31 4.00
CA ALA A 121 12.29 6.51 5.19
C ALA A 121 13.11 6.14 6.43
N GLY A 122 13.47 7.14 7.25
CA GLY A 122 14.06 6.95 8.57
C GLY A 122 13.03 6.78 9.71
N TRP A 123 11.75 6.94 9.40
CA TRP A 123 10.64 6.75 10.34
C TRP A 123 9.39 6.23 9.63
N SER A 124 8.55 5.46 10.32
CA SER A 124 7.32 4.92 9.76
C SER A 124 6.28 4.59 10.85
N GLY A 125 5.14 4.03 10.44
CA GLY A 125 4.14 3.49 11.36
C GLY A 125 4.66 2.25 12.09
N LYS A 126 4.01 1.92 13.22
CA LYS A 126 4.43 0.84 14.15
C LYS A 126 4.75 -0.49 13.46
N SER A 127 3.95 -0.88 12.45
CA SER A 127 4.11 -2.14 11.72
C SER A 127 5.39 -2.22 10.86
N SER A 128 6.04 -1.09 10.58
CA SER A 128 7.22 -1.02 9.70
C SER A 128 8.50 -0.66 10.45
N LEU A 129 8.43 -0.34 11.74
CA LEU A 129 9.58 0.18 12.48
C LEU A 129 10.79 -0.76 12.44
N LYS A 130 10.58 -2.07 12.57
CA LYS A 130 11.66 -3.08 12.54
C LYS A 130 12.38 -3.21 11.19
N ARG A 131 11.86 -2.59 10.14
CA ARG A 131 12.42 -2.62 8.77
C ARG A 131 13.08 -1.29 8.39
N LEU A 132 13.15 -0.33 9.31
CA LEU A 132 13.78 0.95 9.04
C LEU A 132 15.32 0.85 9.06
N PRO A 133 16.00 1.79 8.38
CA PRO A 133 15.47 2.59 7.28
C PRO A 133 15.16 1.71 6.05
N PHE A 134 14.13 2.08 5.29
CA PHE A 134 13.79 1.41 4.02
C PHE A 134 13.53 2.42 2.91
N VAL A 135 13.54 1.95 1.67
CA VAL A 135 13.24 2.77 0.50
C VAL A 135 11.75 2.70 0.19
N LEU A 136 11.08 3.84 0.15
CA LEU A 136 9.73 3.97 -0.40
C LEU A 136 9.85 4.53 -1.82
N ALA A 137 9.46 3.72 -2.81
CA ALA A 137 9.60 4.07 -4.23
C ALA A 137 8.23 4.29 -4.89
N TYR A 138 8.18 5.27 -5.77
CA TYR A 138 7.12 5.43 -6.76
C TYR A 138 7.58 4.78 -8.06
N VAL A 139 6.88 3.75 -8.51
CA VAL A 139 7.26 2.95 -9.67
C VAL A 139 6.22 3.08 -10.77
N ILE A 140 6.68 3.30 -12.00
CA ILE A 140 5.87 3.20 -13.21
C ILE A 140 5.84 1.72 -13.63
N VAL A 141 4.74 1.06 -13.34
CA VAL A 141 4.51 -0.36 -13.67
C VAL A 141 4.05 -0.50 -15.11
N ASP A 142 4.65 -1.41 -15.87
CA ASP A 142 4.27 -1.74 -17.26
C ASP A 142 4.07 -0.51 -18.16
N GLY A 143 4.84 0.57 -17.96
CA GLY A 143 4.69 1.81 -18.72
C GLY A 143 3.36 2.54 -18.51
N CYS A 144 2.68 2.32 -17.39
CA CYS A 144 1.49 3.10 -17.00
C CYS A 144 1.80 4.60 -16.90
N LYS A 145 0.77 5.42 -17.12
CA LYS A 145 0.85 6.88 -17.05
C LYS A 145 1.08 7.39 -15.62
N THR A 146 0.74 6.58 -14.62
CA THR A 146 0.84 6.89 -13.20
C THR A 146 1.83 5.98 -12.51
N ALA A 147 2.48 6.50 -11.48
CA ALA A 147 3.31 5.71 -10.58
C ALA A 147 2.52 5.27 -9.34
N ILE A 148 2.88 4.11 -8.79
CA ILE A 148 2.35 3.59 -7.53
C ILE A 148 3.45 3.56 -6.47
N ALA A 149 3.13 3.99 -5.26
CA ALA A 149 4.04 3.95 -4.13
C ALA A 149 4.02 2.56 -3.49
N ASN A 150 5.19 1.94 -3.33
CA ASN A 150 5.37 0.80 -2.44
C ASN A 150 6.84 0.71 -1.99
N GLU A 151 7.11 -0.16 -1.03
CA GLU A 151 8.46 -0.41 -0.54
C GLU A 151 9.32 -1.08 -1.61
N LEU A 152 10.56 -0.62 -1.73
CA LEU A 152 11.62 -1.28 -2.48
C LEU A 152 12.51 -2.03 -1.48
N ARG A 153 12.51 -3.36 -1.57
CA ARG A 153 13.24 -4.26 -0.69
C ARG A 153 14.46 -4.86 -1.39
N ASN A 154 15.28 -5.54 -0.59
CA ASN A 154 16.48 -6.24 -1.05
C ASN A 154 17.44 -5.31 -1.78
N ILE A 155 17.60 -4.10 -1.24
CA ILE A 155 18.53 -3.08 -1.69
C ILE A 155 18.98 -2.26 -0.47
N GLU A 156 20.22 -1.81 -0.49
CA GLU A 156 20.67 -0.81 0.48
C GLU A 156 20.04 0.55 0.18
N PRO A 157 19.66 1.34 1.20
CA PRO A 157 18.98 2.62 0.96
C PRO A 157 19.74 3.60 0.05
N TRP A 158 21.07 3.62 0.14
CA TRP A 158 21.95 4.47 -0.67
C TRP A 158 22.19 3.94 -2.09
N ASP A 159 21.74 2.73 -2.41
CA ASP A 159 21.90 2.12 -3.74
C ASP A 159 20.66 2.26 -4.62
N ALA A 160 19.54 2.74 -4.08
CA ALA A 160 18.37 3.04 -4.89
C ALA A 160 18.67 4.15 -5.92
N GLU A 161 18.24 3.96 -7.16
CA GLU A 161 18.52 4.85 -8.29
C GLU A 161 17.24 5.21 -9.05
N PHE A 162 17.19 6.44 -9.57
CA PHE A 162 16.17 6.81 -10.55
C PHE A 162 16.31 5.96 -11.81
N GLY A 163 15.20 5.49 -12.36
CA GLY A 163 15.21 4.71 -13.60
C GLY A 163 15.61 3.25 -13.45
N MET A 164 15.94 2.77 -12.23
CA MET A 164 16.27 1.36 -12.05
C MET A 164 15.06 0.45 -12.35
N PRO A 165 15.27 -0.68 -13.06
CA PRO A 165 14.23 -1.66 -13.28
C PRO A 165 13.93 -2.44 -12.00
N VAL A 166 12.65 -2.72 -11.78
CA VAL A 166 12.16 -3.47 -10.64
C VAL A 166 11.19 -4.56 -11.07
N LYS A 167 11.11 -5.61 -10.26
CA LYS A 167 10.10 -6.66 -10.32
C LYS A 167 9.16 -6.58 -9.12
N VAL A 168 7.97 -7.13 -9.26
CA VAL A 168 7.02 -7.27 -8.15
C VAL A 168 7.25 -8.61 -7.46
N VAL A 169 7.27 -8.57 -6.13
CA VAL A 169 7.35 -9.77 -5.28
C VAL A 169 6.16 -9.79 -4.34
N TRP A 170 5.59 -10.98 -4.13
CA TRP A 170 4.36 -11.19 -3.38
C TRP A 170 4.61 -11.92 -2.07
N LYS A 171 3.78 -11.62 -1.08
CA LYS A 171 3.57 -12.52 0.06
C LYS A 171 3.09 -13.91 -0.40
N PRO A 172 3.27 -14.95 0.43
CA PRO A 172 2.60 -16.24 0.25
C PRO A 172 1.10 -16.06 0.02
N LYS A 173 0.50 -16.90 -0.84
CA LYS A 173 -0.89 -16.73 -1.31
C LYS A 173 -1.91 -16.68 -0.17
N ASP A 174 -1.69 -17.48 0.87
CA ASP A 174 -2.53 -17.59 2.07
C ASP A 174 -2.42 -16.40 3.03
N GLU A 175 -1.39 -15.55 2.89
CA GLU A 175 -1.19 -14.33 3.68
C GLU A 175 -1.75 -13.06 2.99
N ARG A 176 -2.23 -13.16 1.76
CA ARG A 176 -2.72 -12.01 0.97
C ARG A 176 -4.12 -11.62 1.40
N GLN A 177 -4.37 -10.31 1.48
CA GLN A 177 -5.60 -9.72 2.00
C GLN A 177 -6.31 -8.79 0.99
N GLY A 178 -5.81 -8.71 -0.23
CA GLY A 178 -6.30 -7.80 -1.26
C GLY A 178 -5.82 -6.36 -1.07
N THR A 179 -4.66 -6.16 -0.45
CA THR A 179 -4.14 -4.83 -0.08
C THR A 179 -2.78 -4.54 -0.71
N VAL A 180 -2.39 -3.26 -0.76
CA VAL A 180 -1.06 -2.84 -1.26
C VAL A 180 0.10 -3.47 -0.47
N THR A 181 -0.15 -3.95 0.75
CA THR A 181 0.87 -4.59 1.59
C THR A 181 1.10 -6.07 1.26
N ASP A 182 0.34 -6.64 0.31
CA ASP A 182 0.50 -8.03 -0.12
C ASP A 182 1.69 -8.25 -1.05
N TRP A 183 2.31 -7.17 -1.49
CA TRP A 183 3.43 -7.18 -2.43
C TRP A 183 4.36 -6.00 -2.16
N TRP A 184 5.56 -6.06 -2.75
CA TRP A 184 6.57 -5.02 -2.73
C TRP A 184 7.38 -5.05 -4.04
N PHE A 185 8.27 -4.07 -4.23
CA PHE A 185 9.22 -4.07 -5.33
C PHE A 185 10.58 -4.61 -4.87
N GLU A 186 11.28 -5.29 -5.76
CA GLU A 186 12.70 -5.61 -5.64
C GLU A 186 13.42 -5.21 -6.93
N PRO A 187 14.74 -5.00 -6.91
CA PRO A 187 15.52 -4.83 -8.14
C PRO A 187 15.24 -5.97 -9.13
N ALA A 188 15.20 -5.64 -10.42
CA ALA A 188 15.08 -6.66 -11.45
C ALA A 188 16.27 -7.63 -11.42
N ASP A 189 16.07 -8.85 -11.89
CA ASP A 189 17.10 -9.89 -11.85
C ASP A 189 18.36 -9.45 -12.63
N GLY A 190 19.51 -9.53 -11.98
CA GLY A 190 20.80 -9.13 -12.55
C GLY A 190 21.04 -7.61 -12.60
N TRP A 191 20.17 -6.79 -12.00
CA TRP A 191 20.44 -5.38 -11.83
C TRP A 191 21.46 -5.14 -10.71
N GLU A 192 22.43 -4.26 -10.98
CA GLU A 192 23.42 -3.79 -10.01
C GLU A 192 23.42 -2.24 -10.02
N PRO A 193 23.74 -1.59 -8.87
CA PRO A 193 23.85 -0.14 -8.80
C PRO A 193 24.84 0.40 -9.83
N THR A 194 24.42 1.40 -10.60
CA THR A 194 25.25 1.98 -11.67
C THR A 194 26.22 3.03 -11.13
N VAL A 195 25.90 3.61 -9.97
CA VAL A 195 26.73 4.57 -9.27
C VAL A 195 27.59 3.84 -8.24
N GLY A 196 28.92 3.97 -8.35
CA GLY A 196 29.85 3.46 -7.34
C GLY A 196 29.80 4.24 -6.02
N ASP A 197 30.82 4.06 -5.17
CA ASP A 197 30.92 4.81 -3.92
C ASP A 197 31.19 6.30 -4.20
N THR A 198 30.27 7.14 -3.74
CA THR A 198 30.35 8.61 -3.88
C THR A 198 30.27 9.26 -2.50
N PRO A 199 30.78 10.50 -2.34
CA PRO A 199 30.60 11.24 -1.09
C PRO A 199 29.14 11.38 -0.66
N GLU A 200 28.21 11.41 -1.62
CA GLU A 200 26.77 11.46 -1.32
C GLU A 200 26.24 10.13 -0.78
N LYS A 201 26.68 8.98 -1.32
CA LYS A 201 26.34 7.67 -0.74
C LYS A 201 26.88 7.53 0.68
N GLU A 202 28.11 7.98 0.93
CA GLU A 202 28.68 8.00 2.30
C GLU A 202 27.86 8.90 3.24
N ARG A 203 27.47 10.09 2.80
CA ARG A 203 26.58 10.98 3.56
C ARG A 203 25.23 10.32 3.89
N ILE A 204 24.65 9.58 2.95
CA ILE A 204 23.39 8.85 3.17
C ILE A 204 23.60 7.70 4.17
N LYS A 205 24.70 6.95 4.07
CA LYS A 205 25.06 5.90 5.04
C LYS A 205 25.15 6.47 6.47
N GLU A 206 25.83 7.61 6.64
CA GLU A 206 25.93 8.31 7.92
C GLU A 206 24.56 8.74 8.46
N LEU A 207 23.66 9.22 7.61
CA LEU A 207 22.29 9.58 8.01
C LEU A 207 21.43 8.37 8.39
N CYS A 208 21.68 7.22 7.77
CA CYS A 208 20.96 5.98 8.07
C CYS A 208 21.45 5.31 9.36
N ALA A 209 22.73 5.46 9.71
CA ALA A 209 23.36 4.85 10.90
C ALA A 209 22.54 5.01 12.21
N PRO A 210 22.13 6.22 12.64
CA PRO A 210 21.35 6.37 13.87
C PRO A 210 19.97 5.70 13.81
N VAL A 211 19.40 5.52 12.61
CA VAL A 211 18.14 4.80 12.43
C VAL A 211 18.36 3.31 12.68
N TYR A 212 19.41 2.72 12.11
CA TYR A 212 19.75 1.31 12.38
C TYR A 212 20.00 1.07 13.88
N GLU A 213 20.80 1.91 14.54
CA GLU A 213 21.07 1.82 15.99
C GLU A 213 19.77 1.90 16.80
N TRP A 214 18.87 2.83 16.42
CA TRP A 214 17.58 2.95 17.09
C TRP A 214 16.72 1.70 16.89
N VAL A 215 16.68 1.14 15.68
CA VAL A 215 15.91 -0.06 15.37
C VAL A 215 16.41 -1.26 16.16
N GLU A 216 17.72 -1.44 16.28
CA GLU A 216 18.35 -2.47 17.11
C GLU A 216 18.00 -2.34 18.59
N SER A 217 17.79 -1.12 19.07
CA SER A 217 17.38 -0.86 20.46
C SER A 217 15.92 -1.21 20.76
N MET A 218 15.08 -1.41 19.72
CA MET A 218 13.66 -1.75 19.90
C MET A 218 13.49 -3.23 20.27
N LYS A 219 13.15 -3.47 21.55
CA LYS A 219 12.78 -4.79 22.07
C LYS A 219 11.49 -5.33 21.42
#